data_AF-A0A924LE95-F1
#
_entry.id   AF-A0A924LE95-F1
#
_cell.length_a   1.000
_cell.length_b   1.000
_cell.length_c   1.000
_cell.angle_alpha   90.00
_cell.angle_beta   90.00
_cell.angle_gamma   90.00
#
_symmetry.space_group_name_H-M   'P 1'
#
loop_
_entity.id
_entity.type
_entity.pdbx_description
1 polymer ?
#
loop_
_entity_poly.entity_id
_entity_poly.type
_entity_poly.pdbx_seq_one_letter_code
_entity_poly.pdbx_strand_id
1 'polypeptide(L)'
;MWQSLFDSLADANFMVVAVAMDSRGAEAARPWIEAAAPTYWSLIDPEHRVASLYGMVNVPQAVWIDERGKIVRPPESAGSTDHFRGMDQVTKTLAPDDAKARLAARTAYMDAVRAWVRTDAHALPGDAARAALPALTADMAMAHAHFRLGVWLQRHDRVAEAARHLAEASQLHPESWNMWRQTADLEQVGKSGGPEFWARVRALGDKSYYPPPNLPGFAAD
;
A
#
# COMPACT_ATOMS: atom_id res chain seq x y z
N MET A 1 -3.15 2.06 15.28
CA MET A 1 -3.53 0.68 14.89
C MET A 1 -2.31 -0.23 14.90
N TRP A 2 -1.38 -0.11 13.96
CA TRP A 2 -0.17 -0.96 13.90
C TRP A 2 0.65 -0.95 15.19
N GLN A 3 0.79 0.23 15.83
CA GLN A 3 1.42 0.34 17.16
C GLN A 3 0.72 -0.55 18.20
N SER A 4 -0.61 -0.46 18.31
CA SER A 4 -1.39 -1.29 19.23
C SER A 4 -1.32 -2.79 18.91
N LEU A 5 -1.24 -3.17 17.62
CA LEU A 5 -0.99 -4.57 17.24
C LEU A 5 0.39 -5.02 17.74
N PHE A 6 1.43 -4.25 17.44
CA PHE A 6 2.81 -4.53 17.83
C PHE A 6 2.97 -4.64 19.35
N ASP A 7 2.42 -3.68 20.10
CA ASP A 7 2.42 -3.70 21.57
C ASP A 7 1.67 -4.92 22.13
N SER A 8 0.56 -5.33 21.48
CA SER A 8 -0.22 -6.51 21.91
C SER A 8 0.47 -7.86 21.68
N LEU A 9 1.61 -7.85 20.99
CA LEU A 9 2.44 -9.01 20.65
C LEU A 9 3.89 -8.81 21.13
N ALA A 10 4.13 -7.93 22.11
CA ALA A 10 5.46 -7.62 22.61
C ALA A 10 6.17 -8.80 23.30
N ASP A 11 5.42 -9.82 23.71
CA ASP A 11 5.91 -11.09 24.24
C ASP A 11 6.21 -12.14 23.16
N ALA A 12 5.88 -11.87 21.90
CA ALA A 12 6.17 -12.73 20.76
C ALA A 12 7.42 -12.26 19.98
N ASN A 13 8.02 -13.17 19.21
CA ASN A 13 9.08 -12.85 18.26
C ASN A 13 8.51 -12.19 16.98
N PHE A 14 7.84 -11.05 17.13
CA PHE A 14 7.11 -10.37 16.06
C PHE A 14 7.68 -8.97 15.81
N MET A 15 7.70 -8.54 14.55
CA MET A 15 8.14 -7.20 14.15
C MET A 15 7.20 -6.62 13.08
N VAL A 16 6.81 -5.36 13.26
CA VAL A 16 6.21 -4.56 12.19
C VAL A 16 7.31 -3.75 11.51
N VAL A 17 7.38 -3.81 10.19
CA VAL A 17 8.24 -2.92 9.40
C VAL A 17 7.34 -2.06 8.53
N ALA A 18 7.15 -0.80 8.92
CA ALA A 18 6.39 0.16 8.13
C ALA A 18 7.31 0.81 7.08
N VAL A 19 6.88 0.80 5.82
CA VAL A 19 7.66 1.36 4.71
C VAL A 19 6.85 2.46 4.04
N ALA A 20 7.27 3.71 4.21
CA ALA A 20 6.66 4.86 3.56
C ALA A 20 7.10 4.92 2.09
N MET A 21 6.19 4.68 1.15
CA MET A 21 6.43 4.75 -0.30
C MET A 21 6.42 6.19 -0.83
N ASP A 22 7.18 7.08 -0.19
CA ASP A 22 7.13 8.52 -0.41
C ASP A 22 8.29 9.01 -1.31
N SER A 23 7.97 9.35 -2.56
CA SER A 23 8.96 9.73 -3.57
C SER A 23 9.54 11.12 -3.37
N ARG A 24 8.93 11.94 -2.51
CA ARG A 24 9.51 13.21 -2.06
C ARG A 24 10.64 13.01 -1.05
N GLY A 25 10.83 11.77 -0.56
CA GLY A 25 11.97 11.36 0.23
C GLY A 25 11.79 11.57 1.73
N ALA A 26 12.89 11.42 2.47
CA ALA A 26 12.85 11.33 3.92
C ALA A 26 12.27 12.58 4.60
N GLU A 27 12.59 13.78 4.11
CA GLU A 27 12.10 15.02 4.70
C GLU A 27 10.58 15.19 4.57
N ALA A 28 9.95 14.62 3.54
CA ALA A 28 8.49 14.63 3.40
C ALA A 28 7.82 13.61 4.33
N ALA A 29 8.42 12.43 4.51
CA ALA A 29 7.88 11.38 5.37
C ALA A 29 8.14 11.62 6.86
N ARG A 30 9.27 12.24 7.20
CA ARG A 30 9.78 12.42 8.57
C ARG A 30 8.76 13.01 9.55
N PRO A 31 8.07 14.13 9.24
CA PRO A 31 7.13 14.74 10.19
C PRO A 31 6.02 13.78 10.64
N TRP A 32 5.55 12.92 9.72
CA TRP A 32 4.50 11.93 10.00
C TRP A 32 5.01 10.78 10.87
N ILE A 33 6.24 10.31 10.61
CA ILE A 33 6.88 9.24 11.39
C ILE A 33 7.19 9.74 12.81
N GLU A 34 7.76 10.94 12.94
CA GLU A 34 8.09 11.54 14.24
C GLU A 34 6.84 11.82 15.06
N ALA A 35 5.77 12.35 14.45
CA ALA A 35 4.49 12.56 15.13
C ALA A 35 3.82 11.25 15.59
N ALA A 36 3.97 10.17 14.81
CA ALA A 36 3.45 8.85 15.17
C ALA A 36 4.28 8.16 16.27
N ALA A 37 5.56 8.54 16.43
CA ALA A 37 6.51 7.99 17.38
C ALA A 37 6.46 6.45 17.52
N PRO A 38 6.55 5.68 16.41
CA PRO A 38 6.39 4.24 16.47
C PRO A 38 7.57 3.58 17.20
N THR A 39 7.29 2.51 17.94
CA THR A 39 8.35 1.67 18.54
C THR A 39 8.79 0.52 17.64
N TYR A 40 8.09 0.32 16.52
CA TYR A 40 8.46 -0.60 15.44
C TYR A 40 9.29 0.10 14.35
N TRP A 41 9.91 -0.67 13.46
CA TRP A 41 10.79 -0.12 12.44
C TRP A 41 10.04 0.67 11.37
N SER A 42 10.57 1.84 11.05
CA SER A 42 10.07 2.71 9.99
C SER A 42 11.15 2.95 8.95
N LEU A 43 10.85 2.60 7.70
CA LEU A 43 11.69 2.78 6.54
C LEU A 43 10.99 3.68 5.51
N ILE A 44 11.75 4.19 4.55
CA ILE A 44 11.23 5.02 3.45
C ILE A 44 11.69 4.38 2.14
N ASP A 45 10.77 4.19 1.20
CA ASP A 45 11.00 3.61 -0.12
C ASP A 45 10.76 4.67 -1.22
N PRO A 46 11.69 5.62 -1.39
CA PRO A 46 11.50 6.76 -2.28
C PRO A 46 11.35 6.40 -3.77
N GLU A 47 11.95 5.28 -4.15
CA GLU A 47 12.06 4.83 -5.54
C GLU A 47 11.15 3.64 -5.84
N HIS A 48 10.28 3.25 -4.90
CA HIS A 48 9.37 2.11 -5.04
C HIS A 48 10.12 0.79 -5.30
N ARG A 49 11.30 0.63 -4.68
CA ARG A 49 12.09 -0.61 -4.76
C ARG A 49 11.40 -1.73 -3.98
N VAL A 50 10.95 -1.47 -2.75
CA VAL A 50 10.16 -2.45 -1.98
C VAL A 50 8.87 -2.76 -2.73
N ALA A 51 8.19 -1.73 -3.24
CA ALA A 51 6.99 -1.94 -4.03
C ALA A 51 7.23 -2.87 -5.24
N SER A 52 8.33 -2.65 -5.99
CA SER A 52 8.70 -3.49 -7.14
C SER A 52 9.03 -4.93 -6.77
N LEU A 53 9.74 -5.15 -5.65
CA LEU A 53 10.19 -6.48 -5.23
C LEU A 53 9.02 -7.35 -4.75
N TYR A 54 7.99 -6.74 -4.18
CA TYR A 54 6.83 -7.44 -3.65
C TYR A 54 5.62 -7.37 -4.58
N GLY A 55 5.65 -6.60 -5.67
CA GLY A 55 4.50 -6.41 -6.55
C GLY A 55 3.38 -5.56 -5.92
N MET A 56 3.75 -4.61 -5.04
CA MET A 56 2.77 -3.73 -4.39
C MET A 56 2.36 -2.60 -5.34
N VAL A 57 1.06 -2.51 -5.59
CA VAL A 57 0.47 -1.56 -6.54
C VAL A 57 -0.32 -0.45 -5.84
N ASN A 58 -0.62 -0.59 -4.55
CA ASN A 58 -1.39 0.38 -3.78
C ASN A 58 -0.90 0.46 -2.32
N VAL A 59 -1.39 1.44 -1.57
CA VAL A 59 -1.19 1.54 -0.12
C VAL A 59 -2.52 1.79 0.60
N PRO A 60 -2.72 1.22 1.81
CA PRO A 60 -1.79 0.31 2.47
C PRO A 60 -1.83 -1.09 1.84
N GLN A 61 -0.65 -1.71 1.72
CA GLN A 61 -0.52 -3.14 1.48
C GLN A 61 0.47 -3.74 2.49
N ALA A 62 0.26 -4.99 2.88
CA ALA A 62 1.11 -5.71 3.81
C ALA A 62 1.44 -7.12 3.30
N VAL A 63 2.64 -7.59 3.62
CA VAL A 63 3.15 -8.93 3.31
C VAL A 63 3.55 -9.57 4.63
N TRP A 64 3.22 -10.85 4.84
CA TRP A 64 3.61 -11.57 6.05
C TRP A 64 4.80 -12.47 5.74
N ILE A 65 5.83 -12.37 6.58
CA ILE A 65 7.10 -13.07 6.41
C ILE A 65 7.40 -13.84 7.69
N ASP A 66 7.59 -15.15 7.59
CA ASP A 66 7.93 -16.01 8.73
C ASP A 66 9.39 -15.81 9.20
N GLU A 67 9.76 -16.45 10.31
CA GLU A 67 11.09 -16.39 10.93
C GLU A 67 12.18 -17.01 10.04
N ARG A 68 11.80 -17.77 9.01
CA ARG A 68 12.70 -18.36 8.01
C ARG A 68 12.86 -17.45 6.79
N GLY A 69 12.28 -16.26 6.80
CA GLY A 69 12.32 -15.30 5.70
C GLY A 69 11.47 -15.72 4.50
N LYS A 70 10.39 -16.48 4.71
CA LYS A 70 9.45 -16.90 3.65
C LYS A 70 8.18 -16.07 3.72
N ILE A 71 7.73 -15.63 2.54
CA ILE A 71 6.41 -15.02 2.39
C ILE A 71 5.37 -16.11 2.69
N VAL A 72 4.57 -15.89 3.72
CA VAL A 72 3.44 -16.75 4.10
C VAL A 72 2.09 -16.13 3.79
N ARG A 73 2.05 -14.82 3.49
CA ARG A 73 0.92 -14.17 2.80
C ARG A 73 1.42 -13.12 1.81
N PRO A 74 0.88 -13.08 0.57
CA PRO A 74 1.28 -12.12 -0.47
C PRO A 74 0.87 -10.69 -0.10
N PRO A 75 1.22 -9.66 -0.90
CA PRO A 75 0.75 -8.31 -0.66
C PRO A 75 -0.77 -8.21 -0.70
N GLU A 76 -1.35 -7.73 0.40
CA GLU A 76 -2.80 -7.61 0.57
C GLU A 76 -3.18 -6.25 1.17
N SER A 77 -4.43 -5.79 1.00
CA SER A 77 -4.90 -4.44 1.36
C SER A 77 -4.86 -4.06 2.87
N ALA A 78 -4.32 -4.94 3.71
CA ALA A 78 -4.06 -4.72 5.13
C ALA A 78 -5.27 -4.20 5.93
N GLY A 79 -6.45 -4.75 5.64
CA GLY A 79 -7.71 -4.34 6.27
C GLY A 79 -8.37 -3.10 5.66
N SER A 80 -7.87 -2.60 4.53
CA SER A 80 -8.54 -1.56 3.74
C SER A 80 -9.53 -2.16 2.75
N THR A 81 -10.64 -1.45 2.55
CA THR A 81 -11.78 -1.88 1.73
C THR A 81 -12.30 -0.72 0.90
N ASP A 82 -13.05 -1.02 -0.17
CA ASP A 82 -13.64 -0.08 -1.11
C ASP A 82 -14.82 0.72 -0.54
N HIS A 83 -15.30 0.40 0.66
CA HIS A 83 -16.24 1.24 1.41
C HIS A 83 -15.76 2.70 1.55
N PHE A 84 -14.45 2.99 1.43
CA PHE A 84 -13.97 4.38 1.38
C PHE A 84 -14.49 5.19 0.17
N ARG A 85 -14.89 4.50 -0.90
CA ARG A 85 -15.38 5.11 -2.15
C ARG A 85 -16.74 5.81 -1.95
N GLY A 86 -17.50 5.41 -0.92
CA GLY A 86 -18.73 6.07 -0.48
C GLY A 86 -18.51 7.37 0.29
N MET A 87 -17.27 7.85 0.44
CA MET A 87 -16.98 9.09 1.16
C MET A 87 -17.59 10.30 0.47
N ASP A 88 -18.32 11.10 1.26
CA ASP A 88 -18.71 12.45 0.84
C ASP A 88 -17.45 13.32 0.71
N GLN A 89 -17.17 13.77 -0.50
CA GLN A 89 -15.94 14.51 -0.80
C GLN A 89 -15.96 15.96 -0.30
N VAL A 90 -17.11 16.49 0.09
CA VAL A 90 -17.28 17.82 0.67
C VAL A 90 -17.09 17.76 2.18
N THR A 91 -17.83 16.89 2.87
CA THR A 91 -17.78 16.78 4.34
C THR A 91 -16.64 15.89 4.83
N LYS A 92 -16.05 15.07 3.95
CA LYS A 92 -15.04 14.05 4.26
C LYS A 92 -15.54 12.99 5.25
N THR A 93 -16.84 12.69 5.22
CA THR A 93 -17.47 11.69 6.09
C THR A 93 -17.97 10.48 5.31
N LEU A 94 -18.19 9.37 6.01
CA LEU A 94 -18.77 8.13 5.48
C LEU A 94 -20.15 7.90 6.08
N ALA A 95 -20.98 7.13 5.38
CA ALA A 95 -22.18 6.59 5.99
C ALA A 95 -21.82 5.72 7.21
N PRO A 96 -22.67 5.66 8.25
CA PRO A 96 -22.40 4.86 9.45
C PRO A 96 -22.10 3.38 9.13
N ASP A 97 -22.79 2.81 8.15
CA ASP A 97 -22.59 1.41 7.75
C ASP A 97 -21.24 1.20 7.06
N ASP A 98 -20.81 2.10 6.16
CA ASP A 98 -19.48 2.07 5.55
C ASP A 98 -18.37 2.20 6.61
N ALA A 99 -18.54 3.12 7.57
CA ALA A 99 -17.60 3.32 8.65
C ALA A 99 -17.49 2.07 9.53
N LYS A 100 -18.62 1.45 9.86
CA LYS A 100 -18.70 0.19 10.63
C LYS A 100 -18.05 -0.97 9.88
N ALA A 101 -18.32 -1.12 8.59
CA ALA A 101 -17.75 -2.17 7.76
C ALA A 101 -16.22 -2.04 7.64
N ARG A 102 -15.72 -0.82 7.42
CA ARG A 102 -14.26 -0.55 7.41
C ARG A 102 -13.59 -0.88 8.74
N LEU A 103 -14.24 -0.56 9.86
CA LEU A 103 -13.72 -0.90 11.18
C LEU A 103 -13.71 -2.43 11.39
N ALA A 104 -14.77 -3.13 10.98
CA ALA A 104 -14.86 -4.59 11.07
C ALA A 104 -13.76 -5.28 10.24
N ALA A 105 -13.58 -4.87 8.98
CA ALA A 105 -12.54 -5.39 8.10
C ALA A 105 -11.13 -5.16 8.66
N ARG A 106 -10.88 -3.95 9.17
CA ARG A 106 -9.63 -3.62 9.85
C ARG A 106 -9.37 -4.52 11.05
N THR A 107 -10.36 -4.69 11.92
CA THR A 107 -10.26 -5.56 13.10
C THR A 107 -9.99 -7.00 12.70
N ALA A 108 -10.75 -7.54 11.73
CA ALA A 108 -10.57 -8.90 11.23
C ALA A 108 -9.15 -9.14 10.70
N TYR A 109 -8.57 -8.19 9.96
CA TYR A 109 -7.19 -8.31 9.49
C TYR A 109 -6.18 -8.31 10.65
N MET A 110 -6.34 -7.41 11.63
CA MET A 110 -5.44 -7.37 12.80
C MET A 110 -5.54 -8.65 13.64
N ASP A 111 -6.75 -9.20 13.81
CA ASP A 111 -6.97 -10.44 14.54
C ASP A 111 -6.34 -11.64 13.83
N ALA A 112 -6.40 -11.67 12.49
CA ALA A 112 -5.72 -12.69 11.73
C ALA A 112 -4.19 -12.61 11.84
N VAL A 113 -3.61 -11.41 11.89
CA VAL A 113 -2.17 -11.26 12.19
C VAL A 113 -1.84 -11.80 13.58
N ARG A 114 -2.67 -11.48 14.60
CA ARG A 114 -2.48 -12.02 15.96
C ARG A 114 -2.59 -13.54 16.00
N ALA A 115 -3.55 -14.11 15.28
CA ALA A 115 -3.73 -15.55 15.19
C ALA A 115 -2.54 -16.22 14.49
N TRP A 116 -2.06 -15.63 13.40
CA TRP A 116 -0.85 -16.10 12.72
C TRP A 116 0.36 -16.12 13.64
N VAL A 117 0.67 -15.01 14.29
CA VAL A 117 1.84 -14.89 15.19
C VAL A 117 1.78 -15.89 16.35
N ARG A 118 0.58 -16.24 16.82
CA ARG A 118 0.42 -17.15 17.98
C ARG A 118 0.33 -18.61 17.62
N THR A 119 -0.23 -18.96 16.47
CA THR A 119 -0.59 -20.35 16.13
C THR A 119 -0.36 -20.73 14.67
N ASP A 120 0.38 -19.94 13.90
CA ASP A 120 0.56 -20.09 12.44
C ASP A 120 -0.75 -20.08 11.61
N ALA A 121 -1.86 -19.65 12.22
CA ALA A 121 -3.14 -19.56 11.52
C ALA A 121 -3.04 -18.62 10.30
N HIS A 122 -3.76 -18.94 9.23
CA HIS A 122 -3.82 -18.17 7.98
C HIS A 122 -2.50 -18.07 7.19
N ALA A 123 -1.38 -18.62 7.67
CA ALA A 123 -0.17 -18.78 6.86
C ALA A 123 -0.46 -19.71 5.67
N LEU A 124 -0.03 -19.31 4.48
CA LEU A 124 -0.11 -20.15 3.29
C LEU A 124 1.15 -21.02 3.17
N PRO A 125 1.01 -22.27 2.68
CA PRO A 125 2.14 -23.05 2.21
C PRO A 125 2.96 -22.27 1.17
N GLY A 126 4.28 -22.49 1.13
CA GLY A 126 5.18 -21.65 0.32
C GLY A 126 4.94 -21.68 -1.19
N ASP A 127 4.40 -22.76 -1.73
CA ASP A 127 3.96 -22.87 -3.12
C ASP A 127 2.68 -22.06 -3.38
N ALA A 128 1.69 -22.14 -2.49
CA ALA A 128 0.48 -21.33 -2.54
C ALA A 128 0.76 -19.84 -2.38
N ALA A 129 1.63 -19.47 -1.43
CA ALA A 129 2.08 -18.08 -1.23
C ALA A 129 2.78 -17.55 -2.48
N ARG A 130 3.66 -18.34 -3.11
CA ARG A 130 4.35 -17.98 -4.35
C ARG A 130 3.37 -17.83 -5.52
N ALA A 131 2.43 -18.76 -5.68
CA ALA A 131 1.44 -18.71 -6.74
C ALA A 131 0.49 -17.50 -6.62
N ALA A 132 0.30 -16.99 -5.41
CA ALA A 132 -0.51 -15.81 -5.13
C ALA A 132 0.25 -14.47 -5.30
N LEU A 133 1.56 -14.49 -5.59
CA LEU A 133 2.29 -13.26 -5.90
C LEU A 133 1.91 -12.73 -7.29
N PRO A 134 1.82 -11.40 -7.48
CA PRO A 134 1.63 -10.82 -8.80
C PRO A 134 2.71 -11.26 -9.80
N ALA A 135 2.31 -11.68 -10.99
CA ALA A 135 3.25 -12.00 -12.06
C ALA A 135 3.87 -10.72 -12.61
N LEU A 136 5.20 -10.59 -12.53
CA LEU A 136 5.91 -9.46 -13.10
C LEU A 136 5.99 -9.59 -14.63
N THR A 137 5.42 -8.62 -15.36
CA THR A 137 5.52 -8.54 -16.81
C THR A 137 6.68 -7.64 -17.25
N ALA A 138 7.06 -7.70 -18.52
CA ALA A 138 8.05 -6.79 -19.10
C ALA A 138 7.61 -5.32 -18.98
N ASP A 139 6.32 -5.05 -19.21
CA ASP A 139 5.75 -3.69 -19.10
C ASP A 139 5.79 -3.19 -17.65
N MET A 140 5.49 -4.03 -16.66
CA MET A 140 5.63 -3.66 -15.25
C MET A 140 7.08 -3.35 -14.88
N ALA A 141 8.04 -4.16 -15.37
CA ALA A 141 9.46 -3.91 -15.17
C ALA A 141 9.90 -2.59 -15.81
N MET A 142 9.43 -2.31 -17.04
CA MET A 142 9.70 -1.06 -17.74
C MET A 142 9.05 0.14 -17.03
N ALA A 143 7.83 -0.01 -16.51
CA ALA A 143 7.15 1.00 -15.71
C ALA A 143 7.96 1.38 -14.47
N HIS A 144 8.52 0.40 -13.75
CA HIS A 144 9.40 0.67 -12.61
C HIS A 144 10.68 1.39 -13.03
N ALA A 145 11.29 1.05 -14.17
CA ALA A 145 12.46 1.75 -14.68
C ALA A 145 12.14 3.22 -15.02
N HIS A 146 11.05 3.46 -15.74
CA HIS A 146 10.54 4.80 -16.05
C HIS A 146 10.22 5.59 -14.79
N PHE A 147 9.55 4.99 -13.82
CA PHE A 147 9.20 5.64 -12.56
C PHE A 147 10.45 6.10 -11.81
N ARG A 148 11.43 5.20 -11.63
CA ARG A 148 12.68 5.51 -10.91
C ARG A 148 13.49 6.60 -11.60
N LEU A 149 13.59 6.54 -12.93
CA LEU A 149 14.22 7.61 -13.71
C LEU A 149 13.46 8.93 -13.54
N GLY A 150 12.13 8.90 -13.62
CA GLY A 150 11.28 10.07 -13.40
C GLY A 150 11.48 10.73 -12.04
N VAL A 151 11.47 9.93 -10.96
CA VAL A 151 11.75 10.41 -9.59
C VAL A 151 13.15 11.00 -9.50
N TRP A 152 14.16 10.33 -10.08
CA TRP A 152 15.53 10.86 -10.09
C TRP A 152 15.61 12.20 -10.82
N LEU A 153 15.00 12.33 -12.00
CA LEU A 153 14.97 13.56 -12.78
C LEU A 153 14.29 14.70 -12.03
N GLN A 154 13.18 14.41 -11.34
CA GLN A 154 12.45 15.40 -10.55
C GLN A 154 13.33 16.00 -9.45
N ARG A 155 14.17 15.16 -8.81
CA ARG A 155 15.11 15.59 -7.75
C ARG A 155 16.29 16.41 -8.27
N HIS A 156 16.54 16.39 -9.58
CA HIS A 156 17.62 17.12 -10.24
C HIS A 156 17.05 18.26 -11.10
N ASP A 157 15.87 18.78 -10.74
CA ASP A 157 15.21 19.92 -11.38
C ASP A 157 14.90 19.76 -12.89
N ARG A 158 14.90 18.51 -13.40
CA ARG A 158 14.56 18.18 -14.78
C ARG A 158 13.08 17.86 -14.95
N VAL A 159 12.24 18.78 -14.49
CA VAL A 159 10.79 18.58 -14.28
C VAL A 159 10.05 18.11 -15.53
N ALA A 160 10.29 18.74 -16.68
CA ALA A 160 9.62 18.36 -17.93
C ALA A 160 9.96 16.93 -18.37
N GLU A 161 11.19 16.49 -18.13
CA GLU A 161 11.63 15.15 -18.50
C GLU A 161 11.15 14.10 -17.49
N ALA A 162 11.17 14.46 -16.20
CA ALA A 162 10.57 13.67 -15.15
C ALA A 162 9.11 13.36 -15.46
N ALA A 163 8.32 14.38 -15.81
CA ALA A 163 6.90 14.25 -16.14
C ALA A 163 6.65 13.24 -17.27
N ARG A 164 7.47 13.25 -18.33
CA ARG A 164 7.35 12.27 -19.42
C ARG A 164 7.57 10.84 -18.94
N HIS A 165 8.61 10.60 -18.14
CA HIS A 165 8.91 9.27 -17.63
C HIS A 165 7.89 8.79 -16.60
N LEU A 166 7.42 9.66 -15.70
CA LEU A 166 6.39 9.33 -14.71
C LEU A 166 5.03 9.04 -15.37
N ALA A 167 4.67 9.78 -16.43
CA ALA A 167 3.49 9.50 -17.23
C ALA A 167 3.58 8.14 -17.93
N GLU A 168 4.71 7.84 -18.58
CA GLU A 168 4.95 6.54 -19.23
C GLU A 168 4.86 5.38 -18.23
N ALA A 169 5.42 5.53 -17.02
CA ALA A 169 5.29 4.52 -15.97
C ALA A 169 3.82 4.23 -15.62
N SER A 170 2.99 5.26 -15.50
CA SER A 170 1.56 5.11 -15.22
C SER A 170 0.77 4.54 -16.41
N GLN A 171 1.26 4.70 -17.64
CA GLN A 171 0.66 4.10 -18.85
C GLN A 171 1.01 2.62 -18.98
N LEU A 172 2.26 2.24 -18.70
CA LEU A 172 2.75 0.86 -18.76
C LEU A 172 2.21 -0.02 -17.61
N HIS A 173 1.88 0.57 -16.46
CA HIS A 173 1.34 -0.15 -15.31
C HIS A 173 0.17 0.60 -14.67
N PRO A 174 -0.99 0.67 -15.34
CA PRO A 174 -2.14 1.49 -14.92
C PRO A 174 -2.76 1.04 -13.60
N GLU A 175 -2.57 -0.21 -13.19
CA GLU A 175 -3.01 -0.75 -11.90
C GLU A 175 -2.19 -0.21 -10.71
N SER A 176 -0.99 0.34 -10.96
CA SER A 176 -0.13 0.91 -9.92
C SER A 176 -0.59 2.29 -9.47
N TRP A 177 -1.52 2.29 -8.52
CA TRP A 177 -1.91 3.46 -7.75
C TRP A 177 -0.75 4.09 -7.00
N ASN A 178 0.25 3.30 -6.58
CA ASN A 178 1.48 3.81 -5.97
C ASN A 178 2.21 4.77 -6.93
N MET A 179 2.47 4.33 -8.17
CA MET A 179 3.15 5.18 -9.17
C MET A 179 2.34 6.43 -9.49
N TRP A 180 1.02 6.28 -9.70
CA TRP A 180 0.15 7.40 -10.02
C TRP A 180 0.10 8.43 -8.88
N ARG A 181 -0.13 7.97 -7.63
CA ARG A 181 -0.26 8.87 -6.47
C ARG A 181 1.04 9.60 -6.18
N GLN A 182 2.19 8.93 -6.28
CA GLN A 182 3.48 9.59 -6.07
C GLN A 182 3.82 10.56 -7.20
N THR A 183 3.47 10.25 -8.44
CA THR A 183 3.60 11.19 -9.56
C THR A 183 2.77 12.45 -9.28
N ALA A 184 1.49 12.28 -8.91
CA ALA A 184 0.61 13.41 -8.58
C ALA A 184 1.17 14.26 -7.43
N ASP A 185 1.72 13.64 -6.38
CA ASP A 185 2.28 14.38 -5.23
C ASP A 185 3.61 15.09 -5.53
N LEU A 186 4.40 14.54 -6.45
CA LEU A 186 5.60 15.21 -6.97
C LEU A 186 5.25 16.43 -7.82
N GLU A 187 4.17 16.37 -8.60
CA GLU A 187 3.64 17.51 -9.34
C GLU A 187 3.11 18.60 -8.39
N GLN A 188 2.29 18.20 -7.42
CA GLN A 188 1.72 19.10 -6.43
C GLN A 188 1.33 18.35 -5.15
N VAL A 189 1.85 18.81 -4.01
CA VAL A 189 1.51 18.24 -2.69
C VAL A 189 -0.02 18.25 -2.49
N GLY A 190 -0.57 17.09 -2.12
CA GLY A 190 -2.00 16.91 -1.87
C GLY A 190 -2.84 16.56 -3.09
N LYS A 191 -2.28 16.65 -4.32
CA LYS A 191 -2.96 16.23 -5.54
C LYS A 191 -3.32 14.74 -5.52
N SER A 192 -2.51 13.94 -4.82
CA SER A 192 -2.68 12.51 -4.59
C SER A 192 -3.94 12.10 -3.79
N GLY A 193 -4.71 13.07 -3.27
CA GLY A 193 -6.04 12.88 -2.67
C GLY A 193 -7.09 13.89 -3.17
N GLY A 194 -6.77 14.64 -4.23
CA GLY A 194 -7.59 15.71 -4.80
C GLY A 194 -8.62 15.24 -5.84
N PRO A 195 -9.22 16.17 -6.62
CA PRO A 195 -10.26 15.84 -7.59
C PRO A 195 -9.85 14.81 -8.64
N GLU A 196 -8.60 14.83 -9.11
CA GLU A 196 -8.09 13.86 -10.09
C GLU A 196 -7.99 12.45 -9.50
N PHE A 197 -7.60 12.31 -8.24
CA PHE A 197 -7.60 11.03 -7.54
C PHE A 197 -9.02 10.45 -7.51
N TRP A 198 -10.00 11.26 -7.10
CA TRP A 198 -11.39 10.82 -7.05
C TRP A 198 -11.99 10.56 -8.43
N ALA A 199 -11.58 11.30 -9.46
CA ALA A 199 -11.96 11.00 -10.84
C ALA A 199 -11.41 9.64 -11.28
N ARG A 200 -10.15 9.34 -10.97
CA ARG A 200 -9.53 8.03 -11.24
C ARG A 200 -10.22 6.91 -10.47
N VAL A 201 -10.61 7.13 -9.21
CA VAL A 201 -11.34 6.15 -8.39
C VAL A 201 -12.71 5.86 -9.00
N ARG A 202 -13.43 6.88 -9.47
CA ARG A 202 -14.72 6.68 -10.16
C ARG A 202 -14.54 5.92 -11.49
N ALA A 203 -13.46 6.19 -12.21
CA ALA A 203 -13.16 5.53 -13.48
C ALA A 203 -12.88 4.01 -13.36
N LEU A 204 -12.68 3.49 -12.14
CA LEU A 204 -12.57 2.05 -11.91
C LEU A 204 -13.88 1.30 -12.23
N GLY A 205 -15.04 1.96 -12.17
CA GLY A 205 -16.33 1.28 -12.25
C GLY A 205 -16.41 0.16 -11.21
N ASP A 206 -16.69 -1.05 -11.66
CA ASP A 206 -16.81 -2.25 -10.81
C ASP A 206 -15.45 -2.83 -10.36
N LYS A 207 -14.33 -2.35 -10.90
CA LYS A 207 -13.00 -2.80 -10.44
C LYS A 207 -12.73 -2.30 -9.03
N SER A 208 -12.18 -3.17 -8.17
CA SER A 208 -11.83 -2.80 -6.81
C SER A 208 -10.60 -1.89 -6.77
N TYR A 209 -10.62 -0.87 -5.90
CA TYR A 209 -9.43 -0.09 -5.56
C TYR A 209 -8.56 -0.83 -4.54
N TYR A 210 -9.19 -1.46 -3.55
CA TYR A 210 -8.61 -2.41 -2.60
C TYR A 210 -9.23 -3.79 -2.82
N PRO A 211 -8.59 -4.66 -3.62
CA PRO A 211 -8.98 -6.06 -3.68
C PRO A 211 -8.96 -6.68 -2.26
N PRO A 212 -10.02 -7.41 -1.85
CA PRO A 212 -10.07 -8.01 -0.53
C PRO A 212 -8.95 -9.07 -0.38
N PRO A 213 -8.31 -9.17 0.79
CA PRO A 213 -7.36 -10.25 1.08
C PRO A 213 -8.06 -11.60 0.98
N ASN A 214 -7.34 -12.63 0.54
CA ASN A 214 -7.85 -14.00 0.56
C ASN A 214 -7.75 -14.60 1.97
N LEU A 215 -8.45 -13.98 2.92
CA LEU A 215 -8.37 -14.29 4.34
C LEU A 215 -9.73 -14.82 4.81
N PRO A 216 -9.80 -16.03 5.38
CA PRO A 216 -11.05 -16.58 5.90
C PRO A 216 -11.72 -15.64 6.90
N GLY A 217 -13.01 -15.34 6.69
CA GLY A 217 -13.79 -14.44 7.55
C GLY A 217 -13.58 -12.95 7.28
N PHE A 218 -12.75 -12.58 6.31
CA PHE A 218 -12.67 -11.20 5.84
C PHE A 218 -13.87 -10.90 4.93
N ALA A 219 -14.72 -9.95 5.33
CA ALA A 219 -15.84 -9.52 4.50
C ALA A 219 -15.27 -8.80 3.26
N ALA A 220 -15.48 -9.40 2.08
CA ALA A 220 -15.35 -8.71 0.81
C ALA A 220 -16.57 -7.80 0.61
N ASP A 221 -16.33 -6.64 0.01
CA ASP A 221 -17.34 -5.60 -0.27
C ASP A 221 -18.43 -6.06 -1.24
#